data_AF-A0A845MQ66-F1
#
_entry.id   AF-A0A845MQ66-F1
#
_cell.length_a   1.000
_cell.length_b   1.000
_cell.length_c   1.000
_cell.angle_alpha   90.00
_cell.angle_beta   90.00
_cell.angle_gamma   90.00
#
_symmetry.space_group_name_H-M   'P 1'
#
loop_
_entity.id
_entity.type
_entity.pdbx_description
1 polymer ?
#
loop_
_entity_poly.entity_id
_entity_poly.type
_entity_poly.pdbx_seq_one_letter_code
_entity_poly.pdbx_strand_id
1 'polypeptide(L)'
;MPINRPTADELETAIEQYRANPDNDPKVDGYYRKIIEHLDALLEREEELGKAFAKGEQARLVSTAELLSLPEASLQRLCERFAEGNLGKSLPIIIEIWLPLAKEKLKIDNPRYRE
;
A
#
# COMPACT_ATOMS: atom_id res chain seq x y z
N MET A 1 -1.02 -16.10 -6.67
CA MET A 1 0.14 -15.43 -6.03
C MET A 1 1.04 -16.50 -5.44
N PRO A 2 2.38 -16.36 -5.47
CA PRO A 2 3.26 -17.40 -4.93
C PRO A 2 3.15 -17.42 -3.40
N ILE A 3 3.06 -18.62 -2.84
CA ILE A 3 2.73 -18.90 -1.43
C ILE A 3 3.86 -18.50 -0.45
N ASN A 4 5.07 -18.21 -0.95
CA ASN A 4 6.27 -17.96 -0.14
C ASN A 4 6.97 -16.62 -0.47
N ARG A 5 6.24 -15.52 -0.67
CA ARG A 5 6.90 -14.20 -0.73
C ARG A 5 7.21 -13.73 0.70
N PRO A 6 8.45 -13.31 1.00
CA PRO A 6 8.77 -12.81 2.32
C PRO A 6 8.02 -11.51 2.61
N THR A 7 7.71 -11.29 3.89
CA THR A 7 7.15 -10.02 4.38
C THR A 7 8.23 -8.93 4.46
N ALA A 8 7.81 -7.68 4.68
CA ALA A 8 8.74 -6.57 4.93
C ALA A 8 9.63 -6.87 6.15
N ASP A 9 9.03 -7.27 7.28
CA ASP A 9 9.74 -7.62 8.51
C ASP A 9 10.76 -8.77 8.30
N GLU A 10 10.39 -9.78 7.51
CA GLU A 10 11.29 -10.90 7.17
C GLU A 10 12.48 -10.43 6.33
N LEU A 11 12.26 -9.49 5.40
CA LEU A 11 13.33 -8.89 4.60
C LEU A 11 14.24 -7.99 5.45
N GLU A 12 13.68 -7.13 6.29
CA GLU A 12 14.44 -6.26 7.21
C GLU A 12 15.32 -7.09 8.14
N THR A 13 14.75 -8.13 8.75
CA THR A 13 15.48 -9.06 9.62
C THR A 13 16.63 -9.73 8.86
N ALA A 14 16.40 -10.20 7.63
CA ALA A 14 17.44 -10.83 6.83
C ALA A 14 18.56 -9.86 6.45
N ILE A 15 18.23 -8.60 6.14
CA ILE A 15 19.19 -7.53 5.84
C ILE A 15 20.05 -7.23 7.08
N GLU A 16 19.43 -7.09 8.25
CA GLU A 16 20.14 -6.84 9.52
C GLU A 16 21.10 -7.99 9.85
N GLN A 17 20.64 -9.23 9.72
CA GLN A 17 21.46 -10.43 9.95
C GLN A 17 22.66 -10.47 9.00
N TYR A 18 22.45 -10.15 7.72
CA TYR A 18 23.54 -10.10 6.75
C TYR A 18 24.57 -9.00 7.12
N ARG A 19 24.11 -7.80 7.47
CA ARG A 19 24.99 -6.69 7.87
C ARG A 19 25.81 -7.01 9.12
N ALA A 20 25.25 -7.78 10.05
CA ALA A 20 25.94 -8.23 11.26
C ALA A 20 27.03 -9.28 11.00
N ASN A 21 26.86 -10.11 9.97
CA ASN A 21 27.82 -11.14 9.60
C ASN A 21 27.93 -11.29 8.07
N PRO A 22 28.63 -10.36 7.39
CA PRO A 22 28.76 -10.38 5.94
C PRO A 22 29.58 -11.56 5.45
N ASP A 23 29.44 -11.88 4.16
CA ASP A 23 30.21 -12.96 3.55
C ASP A 23 31.73 -12.64 3.54
N ASN A 24 32.55 -13.67 3.73
CA ASN A 24 34.01 -13.53 3.72
C ASN A 24 34.57 -13.39 2.30
N ASP A 25 33.86 -13.84 1.27
CA ASP A 25 34.24 -13.63 -0.12
C ASP A 25 33.83 -12.20 -0.57
N PRO A 26 34.80 -11.31 -0.90
CA PRO A 26 34.50 -9.93 -1.29
C PRO A 26 33.61 -9.80 -2.53
N LYS A 27 33.64 -10.78 -3.44
CA LYS A 27 32.79 -10.75 -4.65
C LYS A 27 31.34 -11.07 -4.30
N VAL A 28 31.14 -12.04 -3.43
CA VAL A 28 29.82 -12.44 -2.93
C VAL A 28 29.25 -11.32 -2.07
N ASP A 29 30.06 -10.74 -1.19
CA ASP A 29 29.66 -9.62 -0.36
C ASP A 29 29.28 -8.38 -1.18
N GLY A 30 30.10 -8.03 -2.17
CA GLY A 30 29.78 -6.93 -3.09
C GLY A 30 28.49 -7.15 -3.90
N TYR A 31 28.13 -8.40 -4.21
CA TYR A 31 26.87 -8.71 -4.89
C TYR A 31 25.68 -8.59 -3.94
N TYR A 32 25.75 -9.18 -2.75
CA TYR A 32 24.68 -9.10 -1.76
C TYR A 32 24.40 -7.68 -1.29
N ARG A 33 25.44 -6.86 -1.11
CA ARG A 33 25.27 -5.43 -0.78
C ARG A 33 24.44 -4.68 -1.80
N LYS A 34 24.65 -4.92 -3.10
CA LYS A 34 23.83 -4.30 -4.17
C LYS A 34 22.38 -4.76 -4.10
N ILE A 35 22.14 -6.05 -3.83
CA ILE A 35 20.79 -6.56 -3.64
C ILE A 35 20.13 -5.87 -2.44
N ILE A 36 20.84 -5.77 -1.32
CA ILE A 36 20.36 -5.10 -0.10
C ILE A 36 20.02 -3.64 -0.38
N GLU A 37 20.88 -2.89 -1.06
CA GLU A 37 20.59 -1.50 -1.45
C GLU A 37 19.31 -1.37 -2.28
N HIS A 38 19.07 -2.31 -3.21
CA HIS A 38 17.83 -2.34 -3.98
C HIS A 38 16.61 -2.73 -3.13
N LEU A 39 16.77 -3.64 -2.17
CA LEU A 39 15.71 -4.05 -1.26
C LEU A 39 15.34 -2.92 -0.28
N ASP A 40 16.32 -2.22 0.29
CA ASP A 40 16.09 -1.05 1.15
C ASP A 40 15.30 0.02 0.41
N ALA A 41 15.72 0.38 -0.82
CA ALA A 41 15.02 1.36 -1.64
C ALA A 41 13.59 0.91 -2.00
N LEU A 42 13.37 -0.40 -2.15
CA LEU A 42 12.05 -0.95 -2.39
C LEU A 42 11.16 -0.86 -1.15
N LEU A 43 11.69 -1.23 0.03
CA LEU A 43 10.97 -1.15 1.30
C LEU A 43 10.58 0.30 1.63
N GLU A 44 11.51 1.25 1.51
CA GLU A 44 11.24 2.67 1.72
C GLU A 44 10.14 3.18 0.78
N ARG A 45 10.24 2.86 -0.52
CA ARG A 45 9.21 3.23 -1.50
C ARG A 45 7.84 2.65 -1.16
N GLU A 46 7.76 1.38 -0.77
CA GLU A 46 6.48 0.75 -0.41
C GLU A 46 5.89 1.36 0.87
N GLU A 47 6.73 1.72 1.84
CA GLU A 47 6.30 2.41 3.06
C GLU A 47 5.70 3.79 2.73
N GLU A 48 6.38 4.58 1.90
CA GLU A 48 5.90 5.89 1.45
C GLU A 48 4.58 5.78 0.69
N LEU A 49 4.47 4.83 -0.24
CA LEU A 49 3.25 4.56 -0.99
C LEU A 49 2.11 4.12 -0.08
N GLY A 50 2.39 3.28 0.92
CA GLY A 50 1.41 2.85 1.93
C GLY A 50 0.89 4.02 2.75
N LYS A 51 1.78 4.88 3.26
CA LYS A 51 1.42 6.10 4.00
C LYS A 51 0.59 7.06 3.15
N ALA A 52 1.00 7.31 1.91
CA ALA A 52 0.28 8.18 0.99
C ALA A 52 -1.12 7.63 0.66
N PHE A 53 -1.22 6.32 0.42
CA PHE A 53 -2.48 5.63 0.17
C PHE A 53 -3.42 5.73 1.38
N ALA A 54 -2.95 5.44 2.60
CA ALA A 54 -3.75 5.50 3.82
C ALA A 54 -4.29 6.92 4.08
N LYS A 55 -3.45 7.95 3.89
CA LYS A 55 -3.89 9.35 3.97
C LYS A 55 -4.94 9.67 2.91
N GLY A 56 -4.73 9.17 1.69
CA GLY A 56 -5.67 9.30 0.59
C GLY A 56 -7.02 8.68 0.92
N GLU A 57 -7.03 7.45 1.42
CA GLU A 57 -8.22 6.70 1.84
C GLU A 57 -9.00 7.43 2.93
N GLN A 58 -8.31 7.88 3.98
CA GLN A 58 -8.94 8.63 5.07
C GLN A 58 -9.62 9.91 4.57
N ALA A 59 -9.01 10.63 3.62
CA ALA A 59 -9.63 11.82 3.04
C ALA A 59 -10.92 11.49 2.26
N ARG A 60 -10.93 10.42 1.46
CA ARG A 60 -12.13 9.98 0.71
C ARG A 60 -13.22 9.50 1.66
N LEU A 61 -12.84 8.82 2.74
CA LEU A 61 -13.75 8.39 3.80
C LEU A 61 -14.51 9.58 4.38
N VAL A 62 -13.79 10.63 4.80
CA VAL A 62 -14.39 11.85 5.38
C VAL A 62 -15.32 12.51 4.37
N SER A 63 -14.87 12.75 3.14
CA SER A 63 -15.71 13.38 2.11
C SER A 63 -16.97 12.57 1.78
N THR A 64 -16.86 11.24 1.80
CA THR A 64 -18.01 10.37 1.52
C THR A 64 -18.98 10.31 2.70
N ALA A 65 -18.48 10.33 3.93
CA ALA A 65 -19.30 10.41 5.12
C ALA A 65 -20.08 11.74 5.16
N GLU A 66 -19.46 12.86 4.82
CA GLU A 66 -20.12 14.16 4.67
C GLU A 66 -21.20 14.14 3.59
N LEU A 67 -20.89 13.61 2.40
CA LEU A 67 -21.83 13.48 1.29
C LEU A 67 -23.08 12.65 1.66
N LEU A 68 -22.89 11.63 2.48
CA LEU A 68 -23.96 10.74 2.94
C LEU A 68 -24.58 11.19 4.27
N SER A 69 -24.16 12.34 4.81
CA SER A 69 -24.60 12.87 6.11
C SER A 69 -24.49 11.85 7.24
N LEU A 70 -23.38 11.09 7.25
CA LEU A 70 -23.09 10.14 8.30
C LEU A 70 -22.52 10.87 9.53
N PRO A 71 -22.91 10.44 10.74
CA PRO A 71 -22.45 11.07 11.98
C PRO A 71 -20.96 10.84 12.23
N GLU A 72 -20.36 9.82 11.61
CA GLU A 72 -18.96 9.47 11.77
C GLU A 72 -18.37 8.99 10.44
N ALA A 73 -17.12 9.38 10.19
CA ALA A 73 -16.30 8.86 9.11
C ALA A 73 -15.74 7.49 9.53
N SER A 74 -16.56 6.45 9.32
CA SER A 74 -16.21 5.05 9.60
C SER A 74 -16.37 4.20 8.35
N LEU A 75 -15.32 3.45 8.02
CA LEU A 75 -15.28 2.54 6.87
C LEU A 75 -16.38 1.47 6.98
N GLN A 76 -16.55 0.92 8.19
CA GLN A 76 -17.62 -0.02 8.48
C GLN A 76 -18.99 0.58 8.19
N ARG A 77 -19.25 1.81 8.67
CA ARG A 77 -20.54 2.47 8.49
C ARG A 77 -20.80 2.81 7.03
N LEU A 78 -19.75 3.20 6.29
CA LEU A 78 -19.79 3.38 4.86
C LEU A 78 -20.22 2.08 4.17
N CYS A 79 -19.57 0.96 4.48
CA CYS A 79 -19.86 -0.37 3.92
C CYS A 79 -21.29 -0.82 4.22
N GLU A 80 -21.79 -0.61 5.44
CA GLU A 80 -23.19 -0.88 5.80
C GLU A 80 -24.15 -0.08 4.91
N ARG A 81 -23.89 1.22 4.70
CA ARG A 81 -24.69 2.05 3.79
C ARG A 81 -24.62 1.61 2.33
N PHE A 82 -23.47 1.16 1.85
CA PHE A 82 -23.34 0.57 0.51
C PHE A 82 -24.17 -0.72 0.41
N ALA A 83 -24.13 -1.57 1.44
CA ALA A 83 -24.86 -2.84 1.47
C ALA A 83 -26.38 -2.65 1.53
N GLU A 84 -26.86 -1.59 2.20
CA GLU A 84 -28.27 -1.17 2.18
C GLU A 84 -28.76 -0.75 0.78
N GLY A 85 -27.84 -0.48 -0.17
CA GLY A 85 -28.14 -0.23 -1.58
C GLY A 85 -28.78 1.13 -1.87
N ASN A 86 -29.07 1.94 -0.85
CA ASN A 86 -29.75 3.23 -1.01
C ASN A 86 -28.77 4.41 -1.11
N LEU A 87 -27.98 4.42 -2.16
CA LEU A 87 -27.00 5.50 -2.44
C LEU A 87 -27.55 6.57 -3.38
N GLY A 88 -28.72 6.30 -3.97
CA GLY A 88 -29.50 7.23 -4.78
C GLY A 88 -28.66 8.06 -5.76
N LYS A 89 -28.80 9.38 -5.67
CA LYS A 89 -28.10 10.34 -6.53
C LYS A 89 -26.63 10.57 -6.16
N SER A 90 -26.18 10.07 -5.00
CA SER A 90 -24.82 10.25 -4.51
C SER A 90 -23.83 9.24 -5.13
N LEU A 91 -24.32 8.11 -5.65
CA LEU A 91 -23.48 7.04 -6.21
C LEU A 91 -22.48 7.51 -7.28
N PRO A 92 -22.85 8.32 -8.30
CA PRO A 92 -21.88 8.81 -9.28
C PRO A 92 -20.74 9.62 -8.66
N ILE A 93 -21.08 10.50 -7.70
CA ILE A 93 -20.12 11.35 -6.99
C ILE A 93 -19.16 10.48 -6.16
N ILE A 94 -19.70 9.47 -5.48
CA ILE A 94 -18.90 8.50 -4.73
C ILE A 94 -17.91 7.79 -5.67
N ILE A 95 -18.35 7.34 -6.84
CA ILE A 95 -17.45 6.69 -7.80
C ILE A 95 -16.34 7.65 -8.22
N GLU A 96 -16.64 8.91 -8.49
CA GLU A 96 -15.62 9.93 -8.84
C GLU A 96 -14.60 10.16 -7.71
N ILE A 97 -15.05 10.12 -6.45
CA ILE A 97 -14.19 10.28 -5.27
C ILE A 97 -13.24 9.07 -5.10
N TRP A 98 -13.75 7.85 -5.27
CA TRP A 98 -13.03 6.61 -4.94
C TRP A 98 -12.26 6.00 -6.11
N LEU A 99 -12.70 6.19 -7.35
CA LEU A 99 -12.06 5.59 -8.53
C LEU A 99 -10.58 5.98 -8.69
N PRO A 100 -10.15 7.24 -8.46
CA PRO A 100 -8.73 7.59 -8.50
C PRO A 100 -7.91 6.80 -7.47
N LEU A 101 -8.42 6.68 -6.24
CA LEU A 101 -7.74 5.96 -5.16
C LEU A 101 -7.65 4.45 -5.47
N ALA A 102 -8.72 3.85 -6.02
CA ALA A 102 -8.68 2.45 -6.46
C ALA A 102 -7.65 2.22 -7.57
N LYS A 103 -7.51 3.17 -8.53
CA LYS A 103 -6.48 3.11 -9.56
C LYS A 103 -5.07 3.26 -8.97
N GLU A 104 -4.89 4.10 -7.96
CA GLU A 104 -3.63 4.24 -7.23
C GLU A 104 -3.27 2.93 -6.51
N LYS A 105 -4.22 2.31 -5.80
CA LYS A 105 -4.02 1.01 -5.14
C LYS A 105 -3.56 -0.07 -6.13
N LEU A 106 -4.23 -0.16 -7.28
CA LEU A 106 -3.87 -1.12 -8.31
C LEU A 106 -2.46 -0.91 -8.88
N LYS A 107 -1.96 0.33 -8.94
CA LYS A 107 -0.58 0.63 -9.36
C LYS A 107 0.45 0.23 -8.31
N ILE A 108 0.10 0.34 -7.03
CA ILE A 108 0.94 -0.12 -5.91
C ILE A 108 1.00 -1.65 -5.93
N ASP A 109 -0.15 -2.32 -6.05
CA ASP A 109 -0.23 -3.78 -5.99
C ASP A 109 0.30 -4.46 -7.27
N ASN A 110 0.25 -3.77 -8.41
CA ASN A 110 0.75 -4.25 -9.70
C ASN A 110 1.72 -3.23 -10.32
N PRO A 111 2.92 -3.06 -9.73
CA PRO A 111 3.90 -2.13 -10.27
C PRO A 111 4.33 -2.59 -11.67
N ARG A 112 4.20 -1.70 -12.66
CA ARG A 112 4.74 -1.92 -13.99
C ARG A 112 6.19 -1.44 -14.00
N TYR A 113 7.13 -2.37 -13.81
CA TYR A 113 8.53 -2.10 -14.09
C TYR A 113 8.68 -2.06 -15.62
N ARG A 114 9.02 -0.89 -16.18
CA ARG A 114 9.44 -0.82 -17.58
C ARG A 114 10.87 -1.34 -17.66
N GLU A 115 11.13 -2.19 -18.65
CA GLU A 115 12.49 -2.57 -19.08
C GLU A 115 13.28 -1.36 -19.59
#